data_AF-A0A9K3DQ96-F1
#
_entry.id   AF-A0A9K3DQ96-F1
#
_cell.length_a   1.000
_cell.length_b   1.000
_cell.length_c   1.000
_cell.angle_alpha   90.00
_cell.angle_beta   90.00
_cell.angle_gamma   90.00
#
_symmetry.space_group_name_H-M   'P 1'
#
loop_
_entity.id
_entity.type
_entity.pdbx_description
1 polymer ?
#
loop_
_entity_poly.entity_id
_entity_poly.type
_entity_poly.pdbx_seq_one_letter_code
_entity_poly.pdbx_strand_id
1 'polypeptide(L)'
;MDMNDLHQVLLLRQGPIHELTLVMDDYWQGYNCFEFQQIILHLSRNHTVKKLTLFGPYESKNIWNKLPKSVFALHHLTDLSLSTFHIDLPSIFNGFGCLGSLCLMYVKISTQTLLHLLSNCPSLKTLNLKIDESGDKCTINELFKCLPLIERLTMSGVVSKWLVLDSVAQELPTSLIHLKSLCLNQSCLSGAYGSALLLALIKCSPNLEHAYLEMKCDLDFSAIKDEYSDVWLEHLNKLRICFFRNSLETEFVKFMFARSPKLKNVSIFVAVDRTQDQSKMLETLFRTPRASSAVKITIWTV
;
A
#
# COMPACT_ATOMS: atom_id res chain seq x y z
N MET A 1 -17.46 9.09 -25.15
CA MET A 1 -16.54 8.50 -26.13
C MET A 1 -16.45 7.04 -25.77
N ASP A 2 -16.87 6.16 -26.67
CA ASP A 2 -16.77 4.72 -26.41
C ASP A 2 -15.33 4.20 -26.70
N MET A 3 -15.07 2.90 -26.51
CA MET A 3 -13.71 2.31 -26.63
C MET A 3 -13.32 2.22 -28.09
N ASN A 4 -14.29 2.09 -28.99
CA ASN A 4 -14.03 2.08 -30.42
C ASN A 4 -13.63 3.49 -30.86
N ASP A 5 -14.36 4.53 -30.45
CA ASP A 5 -13.99 5.92 -30.67
C ASP A 5 -12.59 6.22 -30.13
N LEU A 6 -12.30 5.78 -28.90
CA LEU A 6 -10.97 5.92 -28.30
C LEU A 6 -9.89 5.24 -29.15
N HIS A 7 -10.13 4.01 -29.58
CA HIS A 7 -9.21 3.27 -30.42
C HIS A 7 -8.94 4.01 -31.74
N GLN A 8 -9.98 4.52 -32.40
CA GLN A 8 -9.81 5.33 -33.62
C GLN A 8 -8.99 6.60 -33.37
N VAL A 9 -9.25 7.31 -32.27
CA VAL A 9 -8.47 8.50 -31.89
C VAL A 9 -6.99 8.14 -31.65
N LEU A 10 -6.71 7.02 -31.00
CA LEU A 10 -5.35 6.55 -30.75
C LEU A 10 -4.62 6.11 -32.04
N LEU A 11 -5.35 5.53 -33.01
CA LEU A 11 -4.79 5.17 -34.32
C LEU A 11 -4.39 6.41 -35.14
N LEU A 12 -5.14 7.50 -35.02
CA LEU A 12 -4.89 8.74 -35.76
C LEU A 12 -3.80 9.63 -35.14
N ARG A 13 -3.36 9.32 -33.92
CA ARG A 13 -2.41 10.15 -33.18
C ARG A 13 -0.98 9.95 -33.68
N GLN A 14 -0.37 11.02 -34.18
CA GLN A 14 1.01 11.00 -34.68
C GLN A 14 2.08 11.29 -33.61
N GLY A 15 1.70 11.91 -32.48
CA GLY A 15 2.62 12.24 -31.39
C GLY A 15 2.71 11.14 -30.32
N PRO A 16 3.84 11.04 -29.58
CA PRO A 16 3.98 10.07 -28.51
C PRO A 16 2.94 10.28 -27.40
N ILE A 17 2.52 9.18 -26.78
CA ILE A 17 1.71 9.20 -25.56
C ILE A 17 2.63 8.82 -24.41
N HIS A 18 2.83 9.74 -23.47
CA HIS A 18 3.65 9.50 -22.28
C HIS A 18 2.82 9.13 -21.06
N GLU A 19 1.56 9.58 -21.00
CA GLU A 19 0.65 9.34 -19.89
C GLU A 19 -0.73 9.00 -20.43
N LEU A 20 -1.33 7.95 -19.88
CA LEU A 20 -2.68 7.54 -20.23
C LEU A 20 -3.41 7.03 -18.99
N THR A 21 -4.64 7.50 -18.83
CA THR A 21 -5.58 7.00 -17.83
C THR A 21 -6.82 6.49 -18.55
N LEU A 22 -7.17 5.21 -18.33
CA LEU A 22 -8.38 4.59 -18.84
C LEU A 22 -9.24 4.14 -17.66
N VAL A 23 -10.50 4.57 -17.66
CA VAL A 23 -11.51 4.18 -16.68
C VAL A 23 -12.62 3.43 -17.41
N MET A 24 -12.80 2.17 -17.08
CA MET A 24 -13.88 1.34 -17.59
C MET A 24 -15.07 1.49 -16.63
N ASP A 25 -16.19 1.96 -17.15
CA ASP A 25 -17.45 2.10 -16.40
C ASP A 25 -18.24 0.77 -16.43
N ASP A 26 -19.41 0.71 -15.81
CA ASP A 26 -20.22 -0.51 -15.75
C ASP A 26 -21.01 -0.79 -17.02
N TYR A 27 -21.20 0.22 -17.87
CA TYR A 27 -21.81 0.07 -19.20
C TYR A 27 -20.94 -0.75 -20.18
N TRP A 28 -19.70 -1.06 -19.80
CA TRP A 28 -18.74 -1.80 -20.61
C TRP A 28 -18.80 -3.31 -20.35
N GLN A 29 -19.60 -3.76 -19.39
CA GLN A 29 -19.73 -5.16 -18.98
C GLN A 29 -20.33 -6.06 -20.08
N GLY A 30 -20.89 -5.48 -21.15
CA GLY A 30 -21.42 -6.21 -22.32
C GLY A 30 -20.55 -6.15 -23.58
N TYR A 31 -19.53 -5.29 -23.61
CA TYR A 31 -18.64 -5.15 -24.77
C TYR A 31 -17.42 -6.05 -24.57
N ASN A 32 -17.14 -6.82 -25.61
CA ASN A 32 -15.99 -7.72 -25.68
C ASN A 32 -14.74 -6.95 -25.21
N CYS A 33 -13.93 -7.51 -24.30
CA CYS A 33 -12.65 -6.90 -23.88
C CYS A 33 -11.61 -6.76 -25.03
N PHE A 34 -12.04 -6.95 -26.27
CA PHE A 34 -11.22 -6.95 -27.47
C PHE A 34 -10.69 -5.55 -27.78
N GLU A 35 -11.54 -4.52 -27.81
CA GLU A 35 -11.13 -3.14 -28.08
C GLU A 35 -10.11 -2.67 -27.04
N PHE A 36 -10.34 -3.01 -25.77
CA PHE A 36 -9.38 -2.73 -24.70
C PHE A 36 -8.02 -3.39 -24.96
N GLN A 37 -8.02 -4.68 -25.32
CA GLN A 37 -6.79 -5.39 -25.67
C GLN A 37 -6.08 -4.75 -26.86
N GLN A 38 -6.83 -4.33 -27.90
CA GLN A 38 -6.27 -3.65 -29.07
C GLN A 38 -5.67 -2.30 -28.71
N ILE A 39 -6.34 -1.51 -27.87
CA ILE A 39 -5.83 -0.23 -27.38
C ILE A 39 -4.49 -0.44 -26.66
N ILE A 40 -4.44 -1.35 -25.68
CA ILE A 40 -3.19 -1.60 -24.94
C ILE A 40 -2.10 -2.17 -25.87
N LEU A 41 -2.45 -3.02 -26.83
CA LEU A 41 -1.50 -3.55 -27.81
C LEU A 41 -0.96 -2.46 -28.74
N HIS A 42 -1.81 -1.54 -29.19
CA HIS A 42 -1.40 -0.39 -30.01
C HIS A 42 -0.47 0.53 -29.22
N LEU A 43 -0.80 0.79 -27.95
CA LEU A 43 0.03 1.59 -27.04
C LEU A 43 1.42 0.96 -26.87
N SER A 44 1.49 -0.35 -26.65
CA SER A 44 2.77 -1.02 -26.43
C SER A 44 3.67 -1.08 -27.65
N ARG A 45 3.10 -0.99 -28.86
CA ARG A 45 3.85 -1.02 -30.12
C ARG A 45 4.26 0.36 -30.62
N ASN A 46 3.43 1.38 -30.39
CA ASN A 46 3.55 2.65 -31.09
C ASN A 46 3.90 3.83 -30.17
N HIS A 47 3.86 3.67 -28.85
CA HIS A 47 4.03 4.78 -27.91
C HIS A 47 4.98 4.47 -26.74
N THR A 48 5.78 5.47 -26.38
CA THR A 48 6.65 5.43 -25.19
C THR A 48 5.89 5.89 -23.95
N VAL A 49 4.98 5.05 -23.48
CA VAL A 49 4.17 5.32 -22.28
C VAL A 49 5.05 5.21 -21.03
N LYS A 50 5.06 6.26 -20.22
CA LYS A 50 5.75 6.33 -18.93
C LYS A 50 4.78 6.15 -17.77
N LYS A 51 3.56 6.68 -17.89
CA LYS A 51 2.54 6.57 -16.85
C LYS A 51 1.29 5.92 -17.41
N LEU A 52 0.89 4.82 -16.79
CA LEU A 52 -0.31 4.10 -17.18
C LEU A 52 -1.20 3.87 -15.97
N THR A 53 -2.44 4.34 -16.08
CA THR A 53 -3.48 4.09 -15.09
C THR A 53 -4.66 3.39 -15.73
N LEU A 54 -5.02 2.22 -15.24
CA LEU A 54 -6.13 1.41 -15.73
C LEU A 54 -7.08 1.12 -14.57
N PHE A 55 -8.34 1.51 -14.70
CA PHE A 55 -9.41 1.13 -13.79
C PHE A 55 -10.39 0.24 -14.55
N GLY A 56 -10.55 -1.00 -14.09
CA GLY A 56 -11.62 -1.87 -14.56
C GLY A 56 -12.98 -1.48 -13.98
N PRO A 57 -14.08 -2.08 -14.49
CA PRO A 57 -15.43 -1.83 -13.99
C PRO A 57 -15.57 -2.18 -12.51
N TYR A 58 -16.41 -1.45 -11.81
CA TYR A 58 -16.63 -1.56 -10.38
C TYR A 58 -17.99 -2.24 -10.21
N GLU A 59 -18.03 -3.48 -9.73
CA GLU A 59 -19.28 -4.24 -9.54
C GLU A 59 -19.86 -4.90 -10.81
N SER A 60 -19.39 -6.12 -11.09
CA SER A 60 -20.35 -7.19 -11.35
C SER A 60 -19.86 -8.45 -10.66
N LYS A 61 -20.79 -9.15 -10.01
CA LYS A 61 -20.54 -10.33 -9.19
C LYS A 61 -19.55 -11.27 -9.89
N ASN A 62 -18.37 -11.42 -9.30
CA ASN A 62 -17.38 -12.49 -9.55
C ASN A 62 -16.63 -12.54 -10.89
N ILE A 63 -16.75 -11.56 -11.78
CA ILE A 63 -16.00 -11.58 -13.06
C ILE A 63 -14.86 -10.56 -13.03
N TRP A 64 -13.67 -11.06 -12.68
CA TRP A 64 -12.45 -10.27 -12.78
C TRP A 64 -11.99 -10.17 -14.24
N ASN A 65 -11.84 -8.96 -14.76
CA ASN A 65 -11.29 -8.77 -16.10
C ASN A 65 -9.80 -9.12 -16.11
N LYS A 66 -9.40 -9.95 -17.08
CA LYS A 66 -7.98 -10.28 -17.27
C LYS A 66 -7.24 -9.06 -17.78
N LEU A 67 -6.14 -8.72 -17.11
CA LEU A 67 -5.25 -7.67 -17.58
C LEU A 67 -4.63 -8.08 -18.94
N PRO A 68 -4.67 -7.22 -19.98
CA PRO A 68 -4.04 -7.50 -21.25
C PRO A 68 -2.53 -7.73 -21.08
N LYS A 69 -2.02 -8.83 -21.61
CA LYS A 69 -0.59 -9.18 -21.53
C LYS A 69 0.32 -8.13 -22.17
N SER A 70 -0.20 -7.34 -23.11
CA SER A 70 0.51 -6.23 -23.76
C SER A 70 0.91 -5.11 -22.80
N VAL A 71 0.28 -4.98 -21.61
CA VAL A 71 0.74 -4.05 -20.56
C VAL A 71 2.19 -4.33 -20.17
N PHE A 72 2.57 -5.61 -20.10
CA PHE A 72 3.91 -6.03 -19.69
C PHE A 72 5.01 -5.82 -20.75
N ALA A 73 4.64 -5.39 -21.96
CA ALA A 73 5.58 -4.97 -23.00
C ALA A 73 5.94 -3.47 -22.92
N LEU A 74 5.31 -2.71 -22.03
CA LEU A 74 5.58 -1.28 -21.84
C LEU A 74 6.81 -1.06 -20.96
N HIS A 75 8.01 -1.31 -21.49
CA HIS A 75 9.26 -1.29 -20.73
C HIS A 75 9.69 0.09 -20.19
N HIS A 76 9.10 1.18 -20.71
CA HIS A 76 9.42 2.55 -20.31
C HIS A 76 8.55 3.08 -19.15
N LEU A 77 7.68 2.25 -18.58
CA LEU A 77 6.82 2.65 -17.47
C LEU A 77 7.65 3.08 -16.25
N THR A 78 7.34 4.27 -15.75
CA THR A 78 7.79 4.81 -14.46
C THR A 78 6.69 4.72 -13.41
N ASP A 79 5.42 4.79 -13.83
CA ASP A 79 4.26 4.74 -12.95
C ASP A 79 3.19 3.81 -13.54
N LEU A 80 2.78 2.82 -12.75
CA LEU A 80 1.71 1.89 -13.12
C LEU A 80 0.67 1.83 -12.02
N SER A 81 -0.58 2.15 -12.35
CA SER A 81 -1.71 2.02 -11.44
C SER A 81 -2.77 1.12 -12.07
N LEU A 82 -3.09 0.02 -11.40
CA LEU A 82 -4.06 -0.96 -11.83
C LEU A 82 -5.13 -1.10 -10.77
N SER A 83 -6.39 -1.03 -11.19
CA SER A 83 -7.53 -1.26 -10.32
C SER A 83 -8.47 -2.29 -10.91
N THR A 84 -9.02 -3.19 -10.08
CA THR A 84 -10.11 -4.13 -10.45
C THR A 84 -9.78 -5.12 -11.59
N PHE A 85 -8.51 -5.54 -11.68
CA PHE A 85 -8.03 -6.54 -12.67
C PHE A 85 -7.55 -7.85 -12.04
N HIS A 86 -7.70 -8.95 -12.78
CA HIS A 86 -6.96 -10.19 -12.54
C HIS A 86 -5.62 -10.14 -13.28
N ILE A 87 -4.54 -10.32 -12.53
CA ILE A 87 -3.17 -10.17 -13.01
C ILE A 87 -2.52 -11.55 -13.08
N ASP A 88 -2.23 -11.96 -14.32
CA ASP A 88 -1.37 -13.10 -14.63
C ASP A 88 -0.18 -12.58 -15.45
N LEU A 89 1.05 -12.91 -15.02
CA LEU A 89 2.24 -12.54 -15.77
C LEU A 89 2.42 -13.45 -16.99
N PRO A 90 2.82 -12.91 -18.15
CA PRO A 90 3.24 -13.74 -19.27
C PRO A 90 4.56 -14.45 -18.94
N SER A 91 4.79 -15.63 -19.53
CA SER A 91 6.03 -16.39 -19.34
C SER A 91 7.29 -15.65 -19.79
N ILE A 92 7.14 -14.69 -20.71
CA ILE A 92 8.22 -13.83 -21.24
C ILE A 92 8.39 -12.51 -20.45
N PHE A 93 7.78 -12.40 -19.28
CA PHE A 93 7.86 -11.17 -18.48
C PHE A 93 9.30 -10.94 -18.00
N ASN A 94 9.95 -9.91 -18.56
CA ASN A 94 11.33 -9.52 -18.25
C ASN A 94 11.43 -8.37 -17.25
N GLY A 95 10.33 -7.98 -16.61
CA GLY A 95 10.31 -6.88 -15.65
C GLY A 95 10.05 -5.49 -16.21
N PHE A 96 9.92 -4.54 -15.28
CA PHE A 96 9.85 -3.12 -15.57
C PHE A 96 11.08 -2.41 -14.98
N GLY A 97 12.11 -2.23 -15.80
CA GLY A 97 13.40 -1.68 -15.33
C GLY A 97 13.32 -0.26 -14.78
N CYS A 98 12.41 0.57 -15.31
CA CYS A 98 12.27 1.98 -14.93
C CYS A 98 11.12 2.27 -13.94
N LEU A 99 10.38 1.24 -13.51
CA LEU A 99 9.17 1.45 -12.72
C LEU A 99 9.53 1.93 -11.31
N GLY A 100 9.22 3.18 -11.03
CA GLY A 100 9.43 3.82 -9.73
C GLY A 100 8.21 3.77 -8.82
N SER A 101 7.01 3.65 -9.39
CA SER A 101 5.75 3.65 -8.67
C SER A 101 4.81 2.56 -9.18
N LEU A 102 4.33 1.71 -8.26
CA LEU A 102 3.34 0.67 -8.53
C LEU A 102 2.16 0.80 -7.57
N CYS A 103 0.97 0.87 -8.12
CA CYS A 103 -0.28 0.93 -7.38
C CYS A 103 -1.21 -0.20 -7.83
N LEU A 104 -1.57 -1.09 -6.92
CA LEU A 104 -2.43 -2.24 -7.15
C LEU A 104 -3.66 -2.14 -6.24
N MET A 105 -4.81 -1.82 -6.83
CA MET A 105 -6.03 -1.53 -6.08
C MET A 105 -7.13 -2.54 -6.40
N TYR A 106 -7.61 -3.28 -5.42
CA TYR A 106 -8.63 -4.30 -5.61
C TYR A 106 -8.27 -5.25 -6.76
N VAL A 107 -7.03 -5.78 -6.79
CA VAL A 107 -6.55 -6.69 -7.84
C VAL A 107 -6.58 -8.14 -7.38
N LYS A 108 -6.77 -9.08 -8.31
CA LYS A 108 -6.65 -10.53 -8.05
C LYS A 108 -5.33 -11.00 -8.61
N ILE A 109 -4.39 -11.29 -7.72
CA ILE A 109 -3.02 -11.72 -8.04
C ILE A 109 -2.59 -12.76 -6.99
N SER A 110 -1.89 -13.81 -7.42
CA SER A 110 -1.27 -14.75 -6.46
C SER A 110 -0.04 -14.14 -5.82
N THR A 111 0.32 -14.55 -4.60
CA THR A 111 1.53 -14.07 -3.91
C THR A 111 2.77 -14.41 -4.71
N GLN A 112 2.86 -15.60 -5.30
CA GLN A 112 3.97 -15.95 -6.19
C GLN A 112 4.10 -14.98 -7.38
N THR A 113 2.97 -14.61 -8.00
CA THR A 113 2.94 -13.68 -9.13
C THR A 113 3.30 -12.26 -8.68
N LEU A 114 2.83 -11.83 -7.50
CA LEU A 114 3.18 -10.55 -6.90
C LEU A 114 4.67 -10.45 -6.60
N LEU A 115 5.25 -11.46 -5.95
CA LEU A 115 6.68 -11.50 -5.63
C LEU A 115 7.53 -11.50 -6.91
N HIS A 116 7.12 -12.25 -7.94
CA HIS A 116 7.79 -12.24 -9.23
C HIS A 116 7.69 -10.87 -9.93
N LEU A 117 6.53 -10.20 -9.86
CA LEU A 117 6.36 -8.84 -10.39
C LEU A 117 7.31 -7.86 -9.68
N LEU A 118 7.30 -7.84 -8.35
CA LEU A 118 8.09 -6.91 -7.55
C LEU A 118 9.60 -7.14 -7.69
N SER A 119 10.04 -8.40 -7.68
CA SER A 119 11.46 -8.78 -7.86
C SER A 119 12.03 -8.30 -9.20
N ASN A 120 11.16 -8.16 -10.21
CA ASN A 120 11.54 -7.70 -11.55
C ASN A 120 11.28 -6.19 -11.76
N CYS A 121 11.14 -5.41 -10.68
CA CYS A 121 11.02 -3.95 -10.69
C CYS A 121 12.14 -3.31 -9.85
N PRO A 122 13.41 -3.32 -10.34
CA PRO A 122 14.57 -2.94 -9.52
C PRO A 122 14.61 -1.47 -9.10
N SER A 123 13.86 -0.59 -9.79
CA SER A 123 13.81 0.85 -9.51
C SER A 123 12.65 1.27 -8.60
N LEU A 124 11.90 0.31 -8.05
CA LEU A 124 10.64 0.57 -7.35
C LEU A 124 10.87 1.30 -6.02
N LYS A 125 10.30 2.51 -5.91
CA LYS A 125 10.40 3.39 -4.74
C LYS A 125 9.07 3.62 -4.04
N THR A 126 7.95 3.48 -4.75
CA THR A 126 6.60 3.65 -4.21
C THR A 126 5.77 2.42 -4.51
N LEU A 127 5.19 1.82 -3.47
CA LEU A 127 4.30 0.68 -3.59
C LEU A 127 3.01 0.96 -2.82
N ASN A 128 1.88 0.81 -3.51
CA ASN A 128 0.56 0.82 -2.90
C ASN A 128 -0.15 -0.51 -3.18
N LEU A 129 -0.46 -1.25 -2.13
CA LEU A 129 -1.17 -2.53 -2.19
C LEU A 129 -2.52 -2.40 -1.50
N LYS A 130 -3.60 -2.65 -2.24
CA LYS A 130 -4.94 -2.89 -1.73
C LYS A 130 -5.46 -4.18 -2.32
N ILE A 131 -5.11 -5.30 -1.70
CA ILE A 131 -5.43 -6.65 -2.18
C ILE A 131 -6.30 -7.31 -1.13
N ASP A 132 -7.57 -7.55 -1.48
CA ASP A 132 -8.55 -8.11 -0.56
C ASP A 132 -8.51 -9.65 -0.50
N GLU A 133 -8.00 -10.33 -1.52
CA GLU A 133 -7.76 -11.77 -1.48
C GLU A 133 -6.57 -12.13 -2.37
N SER A 134 -5.60 -12.85 -1.82
CA SER A 134 -4.64 -13.63 -2.61
C SER A 134 -5.05 -15.11 -2.52
N GLY A 135 -4.91 -15.84 -3.62
CA GLY A 135 -5.26 -17.27 -3.67
C GLY A 135 -4.34 -18.17 -2.84
N ASP A 136 -3.29 -17.60 -2.27
CA ASP A 136 -2.14 -18.22 -1.60
C ASP A 136 -1.53 -17.27 -0.55
N LYS A 137 -0.56 -17.74 0.24
CA LYS A 137 0.13 -16.98 1.28
C LYS A 137 1.59 -16.75 0.90
N CYS A 138 2.23 -15.73 1.46
CA CYS A 138 3.69 -15.57 1.43
C CYS A 138 4.17 -14.97 2.74
N THR A 139 5.47 -15.04 2.99
CA THR A 139 6.04 -14.48 4.21
C THR A 139 6.35 -13.00 4.06
N ILE A 140 6.35 -12.27 5.19
CA ILE A 140 6.72 -10.85 5.22
C ILE A 140 8.14 -10.63 4.65
N ASN A 141 9.06 -11.55 4.93
CA ASN A 141 10.43 -11.45 4.46
C ASN A 141 10.56 -11.70 2.96
N GLU A 142 9.79 -12.64 2.39
CA GLU A 142 9.71 -12.82 0.94
C GLU A 142 9.26 -11.51 0.26
N LEU A 143 8.24 -10.85 0.82
CA LEU A 143 7.80 -9.54 0.32
C LEU A 143 8.90 -8.48 0.44
N PHE A 144 9.55 -8.35 1.61
CA PHE A 144 10.56 -7.32 1.84
C PHE A 144 11.82 -7.50 0.99
N LYS A 145 12.22 -8.75 0.69
CA LYS A 145 13.31 -9.07 -0.25
C LYS A 145 13.05 -8.52 -1.65
N CYS A 146 11.79 -8.38 -2.03
CA CYS A 146 11.39 -7.80 -3.32
C CYS A 146 11.38 -6.26 -3.32
N LEU A 147 11.69 -5.61 -2.19
CA LEU A 147 11.55 -4.17 -1.99
C LEU A 147 12.85 -3.48 -1.53
N PRO A 148 14.00 -3.70 -2.19
CA PRO A 148 15.29 -3.23 -1.69
C PRO A 148 15.44 -1.69 -1.65
N LEU A 149 14.72 -0.96 -2.51
CA LEU A 149 14.82 0.51 -2.63
C LEU A 149 13.52 1.24 -2.24
N ILE A 150 12.61 0.57 -1.54
CA ILE A 150 11.29 1.14 -1.24
C ILE A 150 11.43 2.36 -0.33
N GLU A 151 10.85 3.49 -0.76
CA GLU A 151 10.83 4.75 0.00
C GLU A 151 9.45 5.02 0.60
N ARG A 152 8.38 4.57 -0.07
CA ARG A 152 6.98 4.77 0.34
C ARG A 152 6.18 3.48 0.19
N LEU A 153 5.66 2.98 1.30
CA LEU A 153 4.82 1.79 1.33
C LEU A 153 3.43 2.13 1.86
N THR A 154 2.41 1.81 1.07
CA THR A 154 1.01 1.89 1.45
C THR A 154 0.39 0.50 1.36
N MET A 155 -0.27 0.05 2.43
CA MET A 155 -0.97 -1.22 2.46
C MET A 155 -2.37 -1.04 3.04
N SER A 156 -3.35 -1.60 2.34
CA SER A 156 -4.76 -1.58 2.69
C SER A 156 -5.45 -2.84 2.20
N GLY A 157 -6.74 -3.00 2.46
CA GLY A 157 -7.40 -4.30 2.31
C GLY A 157 -6.93 -5.28 3.38
N VAL A 158 -7.21 -6.57 3.20
CA VAL A 158 -6.86 -7.62 4.19
C VAL A 158 -5.51 -8.27 3.92
N VAL A 159 -4.53 -7.46 3.50
CA VAL A 159 -3.16 -7.91 3.16
C VAL A 159 -2.50 -8.71 4.27
N SER A 160 -2.76 -8.35 5.53
CA SER A 160 -2.23 -9.07 6.70
C SER A 160 -2.75 -10.51 6.80
N LYS A 161 -3.88 -10.89 6.19
CA LYS A 161 -4.39 -12.27 6.26
C LYS A 161 -3.57 -13.26 5.45
N TRP A 162 -2.90 -12.79 4.40
CA TRP A 162 -2.10 -13.64 3.50
C TRP A 162 -0.59 -13.43 3.65
N LEU A 163 -0.17 -12.36 4.30
CA LEU A 163 1.20 -12.19 4.79
C LEU A 163 1.37 -12.90 6.13
N VAL A 164 2.18 -13.95 6.15
CA VAL A 164 2.51 -14.69 7.38
C VAL A 164 3.87 -14.30 7.91
N LEU A 165 4.06 -14.45 9.22
CA LEU A 165 5.38 -14.37 9.83
C LEU A 165 6.24 -15.54 9.36
N ASP A 166 7.55 -15.31 9.22
CA ASP A 166 8.51 -16.40 9.02
C ASP A 166 8.48 -17.32 10.25
N SER A 167 8.38 -18.63 10.02
CA SER A 167 8.42 -19.64 11.08
C SER A 167 9.82 -19.86 11.67
N VAL A 168 10.86 -19.28 11.06
CA VAL A 168 12.27 -19.46 11.44
C VAL A 168 12.79 -18.21 12.12
N ALA A 169 13.09 -18.32 13.42
CA ALA A 169 13.44 -17.24 14.33
C ALA A 169 14.85 -16.62 14.13
N GLN A 170 15.49 -16.67 12.95
CA GLN A 170 16.93 -16.38 12.86
C GLN A 170 17.39 -15.19 12.03
N GLU A 171 16.56 -14.50 11.26
CA GLU A 171 16.97 -13.25 10.64
C GLU A 171 15.83 -12.24 10.71
N LEU A 172 16.08 -11.07 11.30
CA LEU A 172 15.20 -9.92 11.12
C LEU A 172 14.97 -9.75 9.60
N PRO A 173 13.72 -9.53 9.14
CA PRO A 173 13.44 -9.37 7.72
C PRO A 173 14.39 -8.34 7.09
N THR A 174 14.70 -8.52 5.81
CA THR A 174 15.55 -7.58 5.05
C THR A 174 15.24 -6.13 5.43
N SER A 175 16.25 -5.40 5.89
CA SER A 175 16.01 -4.05 6.42
C SER A 175 15.57 -3.12 5.29
N LEU A 176 14.41 -2.50 5.47
CA LEU A 176 13.83 -1.47 4.62
C LEU A 176 14.48 -0.11 4.93
N ILE A 177 15.81 -0.03 4.84
CA ILE A 177 16.60 1.16 5.21
C ILE A 177 16.22 2.42 4.42
N HIS A 178 15.62 2.26 3.24
CA HIS A 178 15.18 3.36 2.39
C HIS A 178 13.76 3.83 2.72
N LEU A 179 13.00 3.08 3.52
CA LEU A 179 11.60 3.38 3.78
C LEU A 179 11.48 4.63 4.66
N LYS A 180 10.87 5.67 4.10
CA LYS A 180 10.64 6.97 4.75
C LYS A 180 9.18 7.19 5.11
N SER A 181 8.26 6.65 4.31
CA SER A 181 6.82 6.83 4.54
C SER A 181 6.10 5.49 4.59
N LEU A 182 5.36 5.27 5.67
CA LEU A 182 4.50 4.11 5.86
C LEU A 182 3.04 4.55 6.01
N CYS A 183 2.14 3.88 5.31
CA CYS A 183 0.71 4.13 5.36
C CYS A 183 -0.03 2.78 5.48
N LEU A 184 -0.74 2.56 6.58
CA LEU A 184 -1.48 1.32 6.83
C LEU A 184 -2.95 1.64 7.15
N ASN A 185 -3.86 1.02 6.41
CA ASN A 185 -5.31 1.15 6.61
C ASN A 185 -5.83 0.25 7.75
N GLN A 186 -7.00 0.56 8.31
CA GLN A 186 -7.66 -0.23 9.36
C GLN A 186 -7.91 -1.70 9.01
N SER A 187 -8.14 -2.03 7.74
CA SER A 187 -8.34 -3.41 7.31
C SER A 187 -7.04 -4.23 7.33
N CYS A 188 -5.90 -3.56 7.18
CA CYS A 188 -4.58 -4.19 7.24
C CYS A 188 -4.18 -4.43 8.70
N LEU A 189 -4.54 -3.50 9.58
CA LEU A 189 -4.25 -3.53 11.01
C LEU A 189 -5.38 -4.19 11.82
N SER A 190 -5.81 -5.39 11.44
CA SER A 190 -6.84 -6.14 12.18
C SER A 190 -6.33 -7.49 12.72
N GLY A 191 -6.55 -7.76 14.01
CA GLY A 191 -6.18 -9.01 14.67
C GLY A 191 -4.66 -9.23 14.80
N ALA A 192 -4.26 -10.45 15.18
CA ALA A 192 -2.87 -10.80 15.46
C ALA A 192 -1.94 -10.65 14.24
N TYR A 193 -2.44 -10.90 13.03
CA TYR A 193 -1.64 -10.75 11.81
C TYR A 193 -1.31 -9.27 11.52
N GLY A 194 -2.25 -8.37 11.77
CA GLY A 194 -2.04 -6.94 11.57
C GLY A 194 -0.99 -6.37 12.51
N SER A 195 -0.99 -6.83 13.77
CA SER A 195 -0.02 -6.37 14.78
C SER A 195 1.39 -6.92 14.52
N ALA A 196 1.50 -8.18 14.08
CA ALA A 196 2.75 -8.79 13.61
C ALA A 196 3.36 -8.05 12.41
N LEU A 197 2.53 -7.71 11.41
CA LEU A 197 2.96 -6.94 10.24
C LEU A 197 3.46 -5.54 10.63
N LEU A 198 2.73 -4.85 11.51
CA LEU A 198 3.13 -3.54 12.02
C LEU A 198 4.47 -3.61 12.75
N LEU A 199 4.68 -4.64 13.58
CA LEU A 199 5.94 -4.87 14.30
C LEU A 199 7.10 -5.08 13.34
N ALA A 200 6.94 -5.97 12.36
CA ALA A 200 7.97 -6.23 11.36
C ALA A 200 8.34 -4.97 10.57
N LEU A 201 7.34 -4.18 10.14
CA LEU A 201 7.56 -2.94 9.43
C LEU A 201 8.33 -1.92 10.27
N ILE A 202 7.95 -1.73 11.53
CA ILE A 202 8.62 -0.79 12.43
C ILE A 202 10.06 -1.24 12.72
N LYS A 203 10.29 -2.53 12.98
CA LYS A 203 11.63 -3.07 13.24
C LYS A 203 12.55 -2.98 12.03
N CYS A 204 12.03 -3.22 10.84
CA CYS A 204 12.84 -3.25 9.62
C CYS A 204 13.07 -1.87 9.00
N SER A 205 12.44 -0.80 9.51
CA SER A 205 12.46 0.54 8.89
C SER A 205 13.14 1.60 9.77
N PRO A 206 14.47 1.53 9.97
CA PRO A 206 15.19 2.40 10.91
C PRO A 206 15.17 3.89 10.53
N ASN A 207 14.91 4.21 9.26
CA ASN A 207 14.89 5.57 8.73
C ASN A 207 13.47 6.11 8.48
N LEU A 208 12.46 5.50 9.11
CA LEU A 208 11.06 5.92 8.93
C LEU A 208 10.85 7.36 9.41
N GLU A 209 10.38 8.23 8.52
CA GLU A 209 10.16 9.66 8.76
C GLU A 209 8.67 10.00 9.00
N HIS A 210 7.79 9.27 8.31
CA HIS A 210 6.35 9.51 8.30
C HIS A 210 5.57 8.22 8.48
N ALA A 211 4.64 8.21 9.44
CA ALA A 211 3.73 7.10 9.65
C ALA A 211 2.27 7.57 9.64
N TYR A 212 1.45 6.95 8.80
CA TYR A 212 0.00 7.09 8.78
C TYR A 212 -0.65 5.74 9.13
N LEU A 213 -1.36 5.69 10.24
CA LEU A 213 -1.93 4.47 10.78
C LEU A 213 -3.43 4.66 11.03
N GLU A 214 -4.26 3.98 10.28
CA GLU A 214 -5.68 3.87 10.55
C GLU A 214 -5.90 2.66 11.45
N MET A 215 -6.12 2.88 12.73
CA MET A 215 -6.16 1.83 13.75
C MET A 215 -7.60 1.43 14.04
N LYS A 216 -7.83 0.12 14.13
CA LYS A 216 -9.08 -0.48 14.60
C LYS A 216 -8.86 -1.06 15.99
N CYS A 217 -9.84 -0.92 16.87
CA CYS A 217 -9.82 -1.27 18.31
C CYS A 217 -9.60 -2.76 18.67
N ASP A 218 -9.13 -3.59 17.75
CA ASP A 218 -8.90 -5.01 17.95
C ASP A 218 -7.39 -5.35 17.93
N LEU A 219 -6.49 -4.35 17.91
CA LEU A 219 -5.05 -4.59 17.93
C LEU A 219 -4.59 -4.83 19.37
N ASP A 220 -4.32 -6.09 19.70
CA ASP A 220 -3.73 -6.41 20.98
C ASP A 220 -2.24 -6.02 21.03
N PHE A 221 -1.98 -4.83 21.58
CA PHE A 221 -0.63 -4.36 21.85
C PHE A 221 0.01 -4.99 23.09
N SER A 222 -0.77 -5.62 23.97
CA SER A 222 -0.24 -6.21 25.19
C SER A 222 0.63 -7.44 24.88
N ALA A 223 0.22 -8.23 23.88
CA ALA A 223 0.94 -9.44 23.45
C ALA A 223 2.34 -9.15 22.87
N ILE A 224 2.56 -7.96 22.32
CA ILE A 224 3.77 -7.59 21.57
C ILE A 224 4.59 -6.50 22.26
N LYS A 225 4.19 -6.05 23.46
CA LYS A 225 4.82 -4.92 24.17
C LYS A 225 6.32 -5.12 24.39
N ASP A 226 6.71 -6.32 24.81
CA ASP A 226 8.11 -6.67 25.05
C ASP A 226 8.91 -6.78 23.74
N GLU A 227 8.24 -7.14 22.64
CA GLU A 227 8.87 -7.26 21.33
C GLU A 227 9.27 -5.91 20.73
N TYR A 228 8.67 -4.79 21.17
CA TYR A 228 9.08 -3.44 20.73
C TYR A 228 10.12 -2.79 21.64
N SER A 229 10.54 -3.45 22.72
CA SER A 229 11.35 -2.82 23.78
C SER A 229 12.71 -2.29 23.30
N ASP A 230 13.28 -2.90 22.26
CA ASP A 230 14.54 -2.56 21.60
C ASP A 230 14.38 -1.53 20.46
N VAL A 231 13.16 -1.25 20.02
CA VAL A 231 12.89 -0.36 18.90
C VAL A 231 13.04 1.12 19.30
N TRP A 232 13.74 1.87 18.45
CA TRP A 232 13.83 3.33 18.49
C TRP A 232 13.51 3.93 17.11
N LEU A 233 12.61 4.91 17.10
CA LEU A 233 12.11 5.59 15.91
C LEU A 233 12.83 6.93 15.73
N GLU A 234 14.15 6.85 15.56
CA GLU A 234 15.05 8.01 15.60
C GLU A 234 14.72 9.10 14.58
N HIS A 235 14.13 8.73 13.45
CA HIS A 235 13.86 9.61 12.31
C HIS A 235 12.39 10.04 12.21
N LEU A 236 11.49 9.45 13.00
CA LEU A 236 10.07 9.70 12.88
C LEU A 236 9.75 11.14 13.28
N ASN A 237 9.29 11.92 12.31
CA ASN A 237 9.00 13.35 12.50
C ASN A 237 7.51 13.68 12.36
N LYS A 238 6.75 12.83 11.65
CA LYS A 238 5.30 13.00 11.45
C LYS A 238 4.57 11.70 11.72
N LEU A 239 3.62 11.75 12.65
CA LEU A 239 2.74 10.64 12.98
C LEU A 239 1.30 11.08 12.79
N ARG A 240 0.53 10.35 12.00
CA ARG A 240 -0.90 10.56 11.88
C ARG A 240 -1.63 9.27 12.18
N ILE A 241 -2.56 9.33 13.13
CA ILE A 241 -3.32 8.18 13.61
C ILE A 241 -4.79 8.48 13.44
N CYS A 242 -5.55 7.51 12.94
CA CYS A 242 -7.01 7.59 12.84
C CYS A 242 -7.63 6.48 13.70
N PHE A 243 -8.45 6.85 14.67
CA PHE A 243 -9.19 5.94 15.53
C PHE A 243 -10.63 5.81 15.06
N PHE A 244 -11.10 4.58 14.85
CA PHE A 244 -12.49 4.31 14.43
C PHE A 244 -13.47 4.04 15.58
N ARG A 245 -12.97 3.75 16.79
CA ARG A 245 -13.78 3.54 18.01
C ARG A 245 -12.99 3.95 19.26
N ASN A 246 -13.73 4.10 20.37
CA ASN A 246 -13.24 4.65 21.63
C ASN A 246 -12.66 3.55 22.52
N SER A 247 -11.46 3.05 22.26
CA SER A 247 -10.76 2.24 23.27
C SER A 247 -9.24 2.23 23.12
N LEU A 248 -8.58 2.71 24.19
CA LEU A 248 -7.40 2.13 24.87
C LEU A 248 -6.12 1.74 24.11
N GLU A 249 -5.97 1.99 22.82
CA GLU A 249 -4.67 1.83 22.14
C GLU A 249 -3.69 3.00 22.43
N THR A 250 -3.86 3.66 23.59
CA THR A 250 -2.95 4.69 24.06
C THR A 250 -1.56 4.14 24.32
N GLU A 251 -1.40 2.86 24.68
CA GLU A 251 -0.08 2.27 24.96
C GLU A 251 0.83 2.29 23.74
N PHE A 252 0.31 1.99 22.55
CA PHE A 252 1.11 2.11 21.33
C PHE A 252 1.47 3.56 21.03
N VAL A 253 0.52 4.49 21.14
CA VAL A 253 0.81 5.91 20.91
C VAL A 253 1.82 6.45 21.94
N LYS A 254 1.71 6.03 23.20
CA LYS A 254 2.68 6.33 24.26
C LYS A 254 4.05 5.76 23.91
N PHE A 255 4.11 4.51 23.44
CA PHE A 255 5.34 3.91 22.93
C PHE A 255 5.96 4.75 21.80
N MET A 256 5.17 5.13 20.79
CA MET A 256 5.62 5.97 19.69
C MET A 256 6.15 7.32 20.20
N PHE A 257 5.47 7.96 21.15
CA PHE A 257 5.93 9.22 21.76
C PHE A 257 7.22 9.07 22.57
N ALA A 258 7.37 7.97 23.32
CA ALA A 258 8.53 7.70 24.14
C ALA A 258 9.77 7.29 23.32
N ARG A 259 9.58 6.74 22.12
CA ARG A 259 10.67 6.22 21.27
C ARG A 259 10.96 7.05 20.01
N SER A 260 10.32 8.21 19.85
CA SER A 260 10.49 9.09 18.68
C SER A 260 11.08 10.46 19.06
N PRO A 261 12.41 10.58 19.22
CA PRO A 261 13.07 11.81 19.68
C PRO A 261 12.97 12.98 18.70
N LYS A 262 12.72 12.74 17.41
CA LYS A 262 12.57 13.79 16.37
C LYS A 262 11.12 14.08 16.00
N LEU A 263 10.15 13.55 16.75
CA LEU A 263 8.73 13.73 16.45
C LEU A 263 8.32 15.21 16.56
N LYS A 264 7.74 15.78 15.50
CA LYS A 264 7.33 17.20 15.46
C LYS A 264 5.84 17.36 15.31
N ASN A 265 5.23 16.57 14.43
CA ASN A 265 3.83 16.73 14.07
C ASN A 265 3.07 15.44 14.38
N VAL A 266 2.08 15.55 15.24
CA VAL A 266 1.15 14.46 15.54
C VAL A 266 -0.25 14.91 15.16
N SER A 267 -0.92 14.13 14.34
CA SER A 267 -2.32 14.37 13.96
C SER A 267 -3.16 13.17 14.37
N ILE A 268 -4.11 13.39 15.28
CA ILE A 268 -5.03 12.35 15.73
C ILE A 268 -6.39 12.67 15.13
N PHE A 269 -6.91 11.76 14.32
CA PHE A 269 -8.27 11.80 13.80
C PHE A 269 -9.11 10.81 14.60
N VAL A 270 -10.31 11.23 15.01
CA VAL A 270 -11.24 10.36 15.73
C VAL A 270 -12.56 10.34 14.98
N ALA A 271 -12.92 9.17 14.45
CA ALA A 271 -14.19 8.96 13.77
C ALA A 271 -15.30 8.76 14.81
N VAL A 272 -16.11 9.80 15.00
CA VAL A 272 -17.43 9.87 15.66
C VAL A 272 -17.73 8.83 16.76
N ASP A 273 -17.60 9.26 18.02
CA ASP A 273 -18.62 9.08 19.08
C ASP A 273 -18.21 9.93 20.28
N ARG A 274 -18.80 11.11 20.48
CA ARG A 274 -18.42 12.09 21.54
C ARG A 274 -18.78 11.56 22.93
N THR A 275 -18.17 10.47 23.37
CA THR A 275 -18.32 9.95 24.72
C THR A 275 -17.26 10.54 25.64
N GLN A 276 -17.53 10.51 26.95
CA GLN A 276 -16.61 10.96 27.99
C GLN A 276 -15.23 10.25 27.91
N ASP A 277 -15.17 9.06 27.34
CA ASP A 277 -13.93 8.27 27.22
C ASP A 277 -12.95 8.84 26.19
N GLN A 278 -13.44 9.53 25.15
CA GLN A 278 -12.55 10.23 24.20
C GLN A 278 -11.78 11.37 24.89
N SER A 279 -12.47 12.14 25.74
CA SER A 279 -11.84 13.25 26.47
C SER A 279 -10.73 12.74 27.41
N LYS A 280 -10.98 11.65 28.14
CA LYS A 280 -9.99 11.00 29.02
C LYS A 280 -8.80 10.45 28.24
N MET A 281 -9.04 9.82 27.08
CA MET A 281 -7.98 9.33 26.21
C MET A 281 -7.08 10.48 25.73
N LEU A 282 -7.68 11.56 25.22
CA LEU A 282 -6.95 12.73 24.74
C LEU A 282 -6.17 13.40 25.88
N GLU A 283 -6.77 13.60 27.05
CA GLU A 283 -6.07 14.10 28.24
C GLU A 283 -4.85 13.25 28.59
N THR A 284 -5.00 11.92 28.54
CA THR A 284 -3.91 10.98 28.80
C THR A 284 -2.78 11.15 27.79
N LEU A 285 -3.09 11.27 26.50
CA LEU A 285 -2.10 11.48 25.44
C LEU A 285 -1.39 12.83 25.56
N PHE A 286 -2.10 13.89 25.97
CA PHE A 286 -1.49 15.20 26.21
C PHE A 286 -0.50 15.18 27.38
N ARG A 287 -0.81 14.43 28.45
CA ARG A 287 0.04 14.27 29.64
C ARG A 287 1.17 13.25 29.49
N THR A 288 1.14 12.45 28.41
CA THR A 288 2.12 11.40 28.17
C THR A 288 3.52 11.99 27.97
N PRO A 289 4.56 11.47 28.67
CA PRO A 289 5.95 11.86 28.45
C PRO A 289 6.39 11.61 27.01
N ARG A 290 7.23 12.50 26.48
CA ARG A 290 7.65 12.47 25.08
C ARG A 290 9.17 12.54 25.02
N ALA A 291 9.77 11.78 24.11
CA ALA A 291 11.20 11.92 23.82
C ALA A 291 11.52 13.26 23.13
N SER A 292 10.58 13.75 22.31
CA SER A 292 10.69 15.05 21.65
C SER A 292 9.97 16.15 22.42
N SER A 293 10.67 17.25 22.70
CA SER A 293 10.10 18.47 23.29
C SER A 293 9.35 19.34 22.27
N ALA A 294 9.50 19.08 20.97
CA ALA A 294 8.96 19.90 19.88
C ALA A 294 7.61 19.41 19.32
N VAL A 295 6.98 18.42 19.96
CA VAL A 295 5.75 17.77 19.46
C VAL A 295 4.56 18.73 19.50
N LYS A 296 3.98 18.99 18.34
CA LYS A 296 2.68 19.65 18.15
C LYS A 296 1.62 18.59 17.87
N ILE A 297 0.61 18.51 18.73
CA ILE A 297 -0.53 17.61 18.57
C ILE A 297 -1.70 18.40 17.98
N THR A 298 -2.27 17.88 16.91
CA THR A 298 -3.49 18.40 16.27
C THR A 298 -4.56 17.33 16.30
N ILE A 299 -5.78 17.71 16.65
CA ILE A 299 -6.92 16.79 16.75
C ILE A 299 -7.95 17.20 15.73
N TRP A 300 -8.43 16.21 14.98
CA TRP A 300 -9.48 16.36 13.99
C TRP A 300 -10.66 15.48 14.39
N THR A 301 -11.84 16.07 14.50
CA THR A 301 -13.11 15.38 14.76
C THR A 301 -14.08 15.74 13.65
N VAL A 302 -14.80 14.74 13.13
CA VAL A 302 -15.98 14.96 12.28
C VAL A 302 -17.22 14.87 13.16
#